data_AF-A0A6G3WXN6-F1
#
_entry.id   AF-A0A6G3WXN6-F1
#
_cell.length_a   1.000
_cell.length_b   1.000
_cell.length_c   1.000
_cell.angle_alpha   90.00
_cell.angle_beta   90.00
_cell.angle_gamma   90.00
#
_symmetry.space_group_name_H-M   'P 1'
#
loop_
_entity.id
_entity.type
_entity.pdbx_description
1 polymer ?
#
loop_
_entity_poly.entity_id
_entity_poly.type
_entity_poly.pdbx_seq_one_letter_code
_entity_poly.pdbx_strand_id
1 'polypeptide(L)'
;PSVKDTLLPALLVVAVSQPIAGVVFVLDGVLMGAGDGRYLAWAMLVTLAVFAPVALLVPSLGGGLTALWWAMTLMMAVRLVTLWLRTRSGRWIVTGATR
;
A
#
# COMPACT_ATOMS: atom_id res chain seq x y z
N PRO A 1 13.89 25.24 -12.50
CA PRO A 1 15.07 24.34 -12.39
C PRO A 1 15.01 23.47 -11.14
N SER A 2 15.01 24.08 -9.94
CA SER A 2 14.96 23.39 -8.63
C SER A 2 13.80 22.39 -8.46
N VAL A 3 12.63 22.72 -9.00
CA VAL A 3 11.45 21.82 -8.96
C VAL A 3 11.68 20.55 -9.78
N LYS A 4 12.31 20.66 -10.95
CA LYS A 4 12.61 19.50 -11.83
C LYS A 4 13.65 18.59 -11.18
N ASP A 5 14.67 19.17 -10.55
CA ASP A 5 15.75 18.43 -9.88
C ASP A 5 15.24 17.65 -8.66
N THR A 6 14.24 18.19 -7.96
CA THR A 6 13.58 17.49 -6.84
C THR A 6 12.57 16.44 -7.32
N LEU A 7 11.89 16.68 -8.44
CA LEU A 7 10.86 15.79 -8.97
C LEU A 7 11.43 14.52 -9.60
N LEU A 8 12.54 14.60 -10.33
CA LEU A 8 13.08 13.45 -11.06
C LEU A 8 13.32 12.21 -10.15
N PRO A 9 14.01 12.35 -9.00
CA PRO A 9 14.21 11.21 -8.10
C PRO A 9 12.89 10.67 -7.53
N ALA A 10 11.94 11.55 -7.20
CA ALA A 10 10.62 11.14 -6.72
C ALA A 10 9.83 10.35 -7.79
N LEU A 11 9.87 10.80 -9.04
CA LEU A 11 9.22 10.12 -10.16
C LEU A 11 9.83 8.74 -10.45
N LEU A 12 11.14 8.57 -10.24
CA LEU A 12 11.77 7.25 -10.35
C LEU A 12 11.26 6.30 -9.26
N VAL A 13 11.13 6.77 -8.02
CA VAL A 13 10.54 5.98 -6.93
C VAL A 13 9.09 5.61 -7.27
N VAL A 14 8.31 6.56 -7.77
CA VAL A 14 6.92 6.33 -8.21
C VAL A 14 6.89 5.26 -9.29
N ALA A 15 7.73 5.35 -10.32
CA ALA A 15 7.79 4.39 -11.41
C ALA A 15 8.08 2.98 -10.91
N VAL A 16 9.07 2.82 -10.02
CA VAL A 16 9.42 1.53 -9.41
C VAL A 16 8.31 1.00 -8.50
N SER A 17 7.51 1.88 -7.88
CA SER A 17 6.37 1.47 -7.04
C SER A 17 5.14 1.02 -7.84
N GLN A 18 5.02 1.35 -9.14
CA GLN A 18 3.82 1.08 -9.93
C GLN A 18 3.44 -0.42 -9.99
N PRO A 19 4.37 -1.37 -10.19
CA PRO A 19 4.02 -2.79 -10.19
C PRO A 19 3.41 -3.26 -8.86
N ILE A 20 3.93 -2.77 -7.73
CA ILE A 20 3.39 -3.07 -6.39
C ILE A 20 1.98 -2.52 -6.27
N ALA A 21 1.78 -1.25 -6.65
CA ALA A 21 0.48 -0.59 -6.62
C ALA A 21 -0.55 -1.34 -7.48
N GLY A 22 -0.18 -1.77 -8.69
CA GLY A 22 -1.04 -2.54 -9.58
C GLY A 22 -1.56 -3.83 -8.94
N VAL A 23 -0.67 -4.61 -8.30
CA VAL A 23 -1.09 -5.85 -7.60
C VAL A 23 -2.02 -5.52 -6.43
N VAL A 24 -1.67 -4.52 -5.62
CA VAL A 24 -2.49 -4.10 -4.48
C VAL A 24 -3.90 -3.70 -4.92
N PHE A 25 -4.02 -2.88 -5.96
CA PHE A 25 -5.31 -2.42 -6.48
C PHE A 25 -6.19 -3.56 -7.00
N VAL A 26 -5.60 -4.55 -7.66
CA VAL A 26 -6.32 -5.75 -8.10
C VAL A 26 -6.82 -6.54 -6.88
N LEU A 27 -5.96 -6.79 -5.91
CA LEU A 27 -6.33 -7.56 -4.71
C LEU A 27 -7.38 -6.85 -3.85
N ASP A 28 -7.28 -5.53 -3.71
CA ASP A 28 -8.30 -4.72 -3.03
C ASP A 28 -9.66 -4.84 -3.72
N GLY A 29 -9.68 -4.76 -5.06
CA GLY A 29 -10.92 -4.94 -5.84
C GLY A 29 -11.54 -6.32 -5.67
N VAL A 30 -10.72 -7.38 -5.73
CA VAL A 30 -11.17 -8.77 -5.53
C VAL A 30 -11.74 -8.99 -4.14
N LEU A 31 -11.05 -8.53 -3.09
CA LEU A 31 -11.47 -8.71 -1.70
C LEU A 31 -12.70 -7.85 -1.36
N MET A 32 -12.78 -6.64 -1.90
CA MET A 32 -13.96 -5.79 -1.74
C MET A 32 -15.17 -6.39 -2.45
N GLY A 33 -14.99 -6.94 -3.66
CA GLY A 33 -16.02 -7.67 -4.40
C GLY A 33 -16.47 -8.96 -3.71
N ALA A 34 -15.58 -9.63 -2.97
CA ALA A 34 -15.90 -10.80 -2.15
C ALA A 34 -16.60 -10.46 -0.82
N GLY A 35 -16.79 -9.17 -0.51
CA GLY A 35 -17.43 -8.72 0.73
C GLY A 35 -16.52 -8.73 1.97
N ASP A 36 -15.20 -8.83 1.80
CA ASP A 36 -14.23 -8.93 2.90
C ASP A 36 -13.86 -7.58 3.54
N GLY A 37 -14.84 -6.69 3.67
CA GLY A 37 -14.65 -5.29 4.09
C GLY A 37 -14.07 -5.15 5.50
N ARG A 38 -14.44 -6.04 6.43
CA ARG A 38 -13.90 -6.01 7.81
C ARG A 38 -12.41 -6.34 7.84
N TYR A 39 -11.95 -7.27 7.01
CA TYR A 39 -10.51 -7.55 6.88
C TYR A 39 -9.77 -6.34 6.30
N LEU A 40 -10.31 -5.75 5.22
CA LEU A 40 -9.72 -4.56 4.59
C LEU A 40 -9.59 -3.39 5.57
N ALA A 41 -10.59 -3.17 6.43
CA ALA A 41 -10.53 -2.14 7.47
C ALA A 41 -9.36 -2.39 8.46
N TRP A 42 -9.19 -3.62 8.95
CA TRP A 42 -8.07 -3.97 9.82
C TRP A 42 -6.72 -3.86 9.11
N ALA A 43 -6.64 -4.30 7.85
CA ALA A 43 -5.44 -4.16 7.02
C ALA A 43 -5.05 -2.69 6.82
N MET A 44 -6.03 -1.79 6.68
CA MET A 44 -5.79 -0.34 6.62
C MET A 44 -5.27 0.22 7.95
N LEU A 45 -5.78 -0.25 9.08
CA LEU A 45 -5.26 0.17 10.40
C LEU A 45 -3.81 -0.28 10.59
N VAL A 46 -3.46 -1.51 10.20
CA VAL A 46 -2.06 -1.99 10.22
C VAL A 46 -1.19 -1.15 9.30
N THR A 47 -1.66 -0.88 8.08
CA THR A 47 -0.96 -0.04 7.11
C THR A 47 -0.70 1.35 7.69
N LEU A 48 -1.71 1.96 8.32
CA LEU A 48 -1.59 3.27 8.97
C LEU A 48 -0.59 3.24 10.13
N ALA A 49 -0.66 2.22 10.98
CA ALA A 49 0.22 2.08 12.14
C ALA A 49 1.71 1.98 11.73
N VAL A 50 2.01 1.41 10.56
CA VAL A 50 3.37 1.35 10.02
C VAL A 50 3.74 2.63 9.26
N PHE A 51 2.83 3.13 8.42
CA PHE A 51 3.10 4.29 7.57
C PHE A 51 3.26 5.59 8.37
N ALA A 52 2.36 5.86 9.32
CA ALA A 52 2.32 7.12 10.06
C ALA A 52 3.65 7.45 10.76
N PRO A 53 4.25 6.57 11.59
CA PRO A 53 5.52 6.89 12.25
C PRO A 53 6.65 7.11 11.24
N VAL A 54 6.71 6.33 10.16
CA VAL A 54 7.75 6.49 9.14
C VAL A 54 7.60 7.83 8.42
N ALA A 55 6.38 8.19 8.00
CA ALA A 55 6.11 9.46 7.33
C ALA A 55 6.39 10.66 8.25
N LEU A 56 6.03 10.57 9.53
CA LEU A 56 6.27 11.64 10.51
C LEU A 56 7.76 11.80 10.86
N LEU A 57 8.56 10.75 10.72
CA LEU A 57 10.02 10.82 10.91
C LEU A 57 10.75 11.47 9.72
N VAL A 58 10.18 11.46 8.51
CA VAL A 58 10.83 12.00 7.31
C VAL A 58 11.36 13.43 7.51
N PRO A 59 10.56 14.42 7.98
CA PRO A 59 11.06 15.78 8.19
C PRO A 59 12.13 15.87 9.28
N SER A 60 11.99 15.08 10.35
CA SER A 60 12.94 15.08 11.48
C SER A 60 14.33 14.56 11.10
N LEU A 61 14.41 13.72 10.07
CA LEU A 61 15.66 13.19 9.51
C LEU A 61 16.20 14.04 8.34
N GLY A 62 15.61 15.22 8.08
CA GLY A 62 15.98 16.07 6.96
C GLY A 62 15.55 15.53 5.59
N GLY A 63 14.62 14.57 5.56
CA GLY A 63 14.10 13.97 4.33
C GLY A 63 13.14 14.90 3.59
N GLY A 64 13.29 14.97 2.26
CA GLY A 64 12.43 15.74 1.36
C GLY A 64 11.37 14.90 0.62
N LEU A 65 10.89 15.41 -0.51
CA LEU A 65 9.83 14.78 -1.33
C LEU A 65 10.12 13.31 -1.68
N THR A 66 11.36 13.00 -2.08
CA THR A 66 11.75 11.63 -2.46
C THR A 66 11.66 10.66 -1.29
N ALA A 67 12.04 11.09 -0.08
CA ALA A 67 11.92 10.27 1.12
C ALA A 67 10.46 9.99 1.49
N LEU A 68 9.57 10.97 1.27
CA LEU A 68 8.13 10.77 1.45
C LEU A 68 7.55 9.77 0.45
N TRP A 69 8.01 9.78 -0.81
CA TRP A 69 7.62 8.78 -1.80
C TRP A 69 8.11 7.37 -1.46
N TRP A 70 9.27 7.24 -0.80
CA TRP A 70 9.69 5.97 -0.22
C TRP A 70 8.77 5.53 0.92
N ALA A 71 8.32 6.45 1.79
CA ALA A 71 7.31 6.14 2.80
C ALA A 71 5.97 5.71 2.18
N MET A 72 5.55 6.33 1.06
CA MET A 72 4.37 5.88 0.30
C MET A 72 4.59 4.50 -0.34
N THR A 73 5.80 4.20 -0.81
CA THR A 73 6.15 2.87 -1.34
C THR A 73 6.11 1.81 -0.24
N LEU A 74 6.59 2.13 0.96
CA LEU A 74 6.45 1.29 2.14
C LEU A 74 4.97 1.01 2.45
N MET A 75 4.13 2.04 2.44
CA MET A 75 2.68 1.88 2.63
C MET A 75 2.09 0.88 1.62
N MET A 76 2.45 0.99 0.33
CA MET A 76 2.02 0.03 -0.70
C MET A 76 2.57 -1.38 -0.46
N ALA A 77 3.81 -1.52 -0.01
CA ALA A 77 4.41 -2.81 0.31
C ALA A 77 3.72 -3.51 1.50
N VAL A 78 3.38 -2.76 2.56
CA VAL A 78 2.61 -3.29 3.70
C VAL A 78 1.25 -3.79 3.22
N ARG A 79 0.55 -3.01 2.38
CA ARG A 79 -0.71 -3.44 1.77
C ARG A 79 -0.53 -4.72 0.98
N LEU A 80 0.47 -4.78 0.10
CA LEU A 80 0.75 -5.97 -0.70
C LEU A 80 0.91 -7.20 0.19
N VAL A 81 1.70 -7.10 1.27
CA VAL A 81 1.90 -8.22 2.22
C VAL A 81 0.59 -8.61 2.88
N THR A 82 -0.18 -7.66 3.42
CA THR A 82 -1.46 -7.98 4.08
C THR A 82 -2.43 -8.69 3.12
N LEU A 83 -2.66 -8.12 1.94
CA LEU A 83 -3.60 -8.67 0.96
C LEU A 83 -3.11 -10.01 0.41
N TRP A 84 -1.81 -10.15 0.14
CA TRP A 84 -1.22 -11.42 -0.31
C TRP A 84 -1.37 -12.54 0.72
N LEU A 85 -1.14 -12.24 2.00
CA LEU A 85 -1.36 -13.21 3.08
C LEU A 85 -2.85 -13.59 3.18
N ARG A 86 -3.76 -12.63 2.98
CA ARG A 86 -5.19 -12.89 2.98
C ARG A 86 -5.62 -13.80 1.84
N THR A 87 -5.18 -13.52 0.63
CA THR A 87 -5.54 -14.32 -0.54
C THR A 87 -4.99 -15.74 -0.43
N ARG A 88 -3.77 -15.90 0.07
CA ARG A 88 -3.16 -17.22 0.32
C ARG A 88 -3.90 -18.02 1.40
N SER A 89 -4.56 -17.36 2.35
CA SER A 89 -5.32 -18.03 3.40
C SER A 89 -6.65 -18.66 2.93
N GLY A 90 -7.13 -18.33 1.72
CA GLY A 90 -8.35 -18.88 1.13
C GLY A 90 -9.68 -18.50 1.81
N ARG A 91 -9.63 -17.92 3.02
CA ARG A 91 -10.79 -17.51 3.86
C ARG A 91 -11.58 -16.30 3.33
N TRP A 92 -11.29 -15.86 2.11
CA TRP A 92 -12.02 -14.80 1.40
C TRP A 92 -13.02 -15.36 0.39
N ILE A 93 -12.93 -16.65 0.06
CA ILE A 93 -13.84 -17.31 -0.88
C ILE A 93 -15.18 -17.52 -0.20
N VAL A 94 -16.17 -16.75 -0.63
CA VAL A 94 -17.58 -17.06 -0.37
C VAL A 94 -17.95 -18.21 -1.29
N THR A 95 -17.94 -19.44 -0.77
CA THR A 95 -18.49 -20.61 -1.48
C THR A 95 -20.01 -20.42 -1.54
N GLY A 96 -20.51 -19.79 -2.60
CA GLY A 96 -21.93 -19.52 -2.82
C GLY A 96 -22.78 -20.76 -3.04
N ALA A 97 -22.85 -21.65 -2.05
CA ALA A 97 -23.73 -22.81 -2.07
C ALA A 97 -24.37 -23.02 -0.70
N THR A 98 -25.40 -22.23 -0.40
CA THR A 98 -26.62 -22.70 0.28
C THR A 98 -27.75 -21.68 0.10
N ARG A 99 -28.40 -21.69 -1.07
CA ARG A 99 -29.85 -21.94 -1.27
C ARG A 99 -30.27 -21.53 -2.67
#